data_AF-A0A265N4W4-F1
#
_entry.id   AF-A0A265N4W4-F1
#
_cell.length_a   1.000
_cell.length_b   1.000
_cell.length_c   1.000
_cell.angle_alpha   90.00
_cell.angle_beta   90.00
_cell.angle_gamma   90.00
#
_symmetry.space_group_name_H-M   'P 1'
#
loop_
_entity.id
_entity.type
_entity.pdbx_description
1 polymer ?
#
loop_
_entity_poly.entity_id
_entity_poly.type
_entity_poly.pdbx_seq_one_letter_code
_entity_poly.pdbx_strand_id
1 'polypeptide(L)' 'DPPKGCPFVTRCPYAMKVCEDHMPAYTELSGTQKTACWLLDERAPNVEPPESAVTGGSKVHG' A
#
# COMPACT_ATOMS: atom_id res chain seq x y z
N ASP A 1 20.81 8.85 -2.05
CA ASP A 1 19.80 8.89 -3.13
C ASP A 1 18.46 8.36 -2.64
N PRO A 2 17.33 8.95 -3.05
CA PRO A 2 16.00 8.41 -2.74
C PRO A 2 15.73 7.11 -3.51
N PRO A 3 14.87 6.20 -3.00
CA PRO A 3 14.41 5.03 -3.75
C PRO A 3 13.77 5.44 -5.08
N LYS A 4 13.95 4.62 -6.13
CA LYS A 4 13.40 4.86 -7.47
C LYS A 4 11.89 4.65 -7.51
N GLY A 5 11.43 3.57 -6.89
CA GLY A 5 10.02 3.25 -6.71
C GLY A 5 9.43 3.92 -5.48
N CYS A 6 8.67 3.15 -4.71
CA CYS A 6 8.00 3.61 -3.49
C CYS A 6 9.00 4.23 -2.49
N PRO A 7 8.82 5.50 -2.06
CA PRO A 7 9.74 6.16 -1.13
C PRO A 7 9.74 5.53 0.28
N PHE A 8 8.80 4.63 0.56
CA PHE A 8 8.69 3.91 1.82
C PHE A 8 9.34 2.52 1.78
N VAL A 9 9.86 2.07 0.63
CA VAL A 9 10.30 0.67 0.43
C VAL A 9 11.32 0.18 1.46
N THR A 10 12.21 1.04 1.94
CA THR A 10 13.26 0.68 2.90
C THR A 10 12.76 0.50 4.34
N ARG A 11 11.53 0.94 4.65
CA ARG A 11 10.93 0.90 6.00
C ARG A 11 9.53 0.28 6.06
N CYS A 12 8.96 -0.10 4.92
CA CYS A 12 7.64 -0.70 4.84
C CYS A 12 7.75 -2.20 5.18
N PRO A 13 7.03 -2.71 6.20
CA PRO A 13 7.05 -4.14 6.52
C PRO A 13 6.38 -5.01 5.44
N TYR A 14 5.61 -4.38 4.55
CA TYR A 14 4.92 -5.02 3.43
C TYR A 14 5.58 -4.71 2.07
N ALA A 15 6.86 -4.31 2.08
CA ALA A 15 7.59 -4.02 0.85
C ALA A 15 7.61 -5.24 -0.08
N MET A 16 7.32 -5.00 -1.36
CA MET A 16 7.36 -6.01 -2.43
C MET A 16 8.41 -5.59 -3.46
N LYS A 17 8.89 -6.53 -4.28
CA LYS A 17 9.90 -6.24 -5.32
C LYS A 17 9.50 -5.08 -6.24
N VAL A 18 8.23 -5.01 -6.64
CA VAL A 18 7.71 -3.90 -7.46
C VAL A 18 7.86 -2.52 -6.80
N CYS A 19 7.89 -2.46 -5.46
CA CYS A 19 8.06 -1.22 -4.71
C CYS A 19 9.47 -0.62 -4.87
N GLU A 20 10.49 -1.42 -5.21
CA GLU A 20 11.87 -0.93 -5.36
C GLU A 20 12.04 -0.12 -6.64
N ASP A 21 11.38 -0.58 -7.71
CA ASP A 21 11.58 -0.08 -9.07
C ASP A 21 10.45 0.81 -9.58
N HIS A 22 9.22 0.64 -9.06
CA HIS A 22 8.03 1.29 -9.61
C HIS A 22 7.19 2.01 -8.56
N MET A 23 6.77 3.23 -8.90
CA MET A 23 5.77 3.97 -8.14
C MET A 23 4.36 3.43 -8.44
N PRO A 24 3.56 3.12 -7.41
CA PRO A 24 2.17 2.73 -7.60
C PRO A 24 1.34 3.92 -8.11
N ALA A 25 0.29 3.62 -8.88
CA ALA A 25 -0.72 4.61 -9.24
C ALA A 25 -1.52 5.05 -8.00
N TYR A 26 -2.18 6.20 -8.09
CA TYR A 26 -3.12 6.60 -7.07
C TYR A 26 -4.40 5.76 -7.15
N THR A 27 -4.80 5.20 -6.02
CA THR A 27 -6.09 4.58 -5.79
C THR A 27 -6.93 5.51 -4.93
N GLU A 28 -8.11 5.89 -5.43
CA GLU A 28 -9.11 6.64 -4.66
C GLU A 28 -9.90 5.67 -3.77
N LEU A 29 -9.88 5.90 -2.47
CA LEU A 29 -10.63 5.10 -1.49
C LEU A 29 -11.97 5.76 -1.12
N SER A 30 -12.03 7.08 -1.23
CA SER A 30 -13.22 7.90 -1.04
C SER A 30 -13.06 9.24 -1.76
N GLY A 31 -14.10 10.09 -1.75
CA GLY A 31 -14.02 11.43 -2.33
C GLY A 31 -12.98 12.36 -1.69
N THR A 32 -12.40 11.99 -0.53
CA THR A 32 -11.37 12.79 0.16
C THR A 32 -10.07 12.02 0.42
N GLN A 33 -10.06 10.70 0.23
CA GLN A 33 -8.92 9.85 0.55
C GLN A 33 -8.39 9.13 -0.69
N LYS A 34 -7.08 9.27 -0.92
CA LYS A 34 -6.34 8.53 -1.95
C LYS A 34 -5.05 7.99 -1.38
N THR A 35 -4.58 6.88 -1.95
CA THR A 35 -3.30 6.27 -1.59
C THR A 35 -2.52 5.90 -2.84
N ALA A 36 -1.21 5.74 -2.73
CA ALA A 36 -0.38 5.15 -3.77
C ALA A 36 0.38 3.98 -3.12
N CYS A 37 -0.26 2.81 -3.07
CA CYS A 37 0.29 1.62 -2.42
C CYS A 37 0.05 0.39 -3.28
N TRP A 38 1.10 -0.40 -3.51
CA TRP A 38 0.99 -1.65 -4.26
C TRP A 38 0.16 -2.73 -3.56
N LEU A 39 -0.13 -2.61 -2.27
CA LEU A 39 -1.05 -3.52 -1.57
C LEU A 39 -2.49 -3.41 -2.04
N LEU A 40 -2.88 -2.31 -2.70
CA LEU A 40 -4.22 -2.15 -3.27
C LEU A 40 -4.30 -2.64 -4.73
N ASP A 41 -3.19 -3.09 -5.31
CA ASP A 41 -3.20 -3.70 -6.64
C ASP A 41 -3.81 -5.10 -6.56
N GLU A 42 -4.58 -5.51 -7.57
CA GLU A 42 -5.24 -6.82 -7.62
C GLU A 42 -4.25 -8.00 -7.55
N ARG A 43 -2.98 -7.77 -7.91
CA ARG A 43 -1.91 -8.78 -7.88
C ARG A 43 -1.19 -8.83 -6.53
N ALA A 44 -1.58 -7.99 -5.58
CA ALA A 44 -0.98 -7.98 -4.24
C ALA A 44 -1.26 -9.33 -3.54
N PRO A 45 -0.31 -9.84 -2.75
CA PRO A 45 -0.57 -10.98 -1.89
C PRO A 45 -1.62 -10.61 -0.84
N ASN A 46 -2.41 -11.58 -0.39
CA ASN A 46 -3.30 -11.38 0.74
C ASN A 46 -2.46 -11.18 2.02
N VAL A 47 -2.56 -10.00 2.63
CA VAL A 47 -1.83 -9.65 3.85
C VAL A 47 -2.82 -9.38 4.98
N GLU A 48 -2.57 -9.96 6.14
CA GLU A 48 -3.37 -9.68 7.33
C GLU A 48 -3.08 -8.26 7.83
N PRO A 49 -4.12 -7.45 8.10
CA PRO A 49 -3.94 -6.14 8.71
C PRO A 49 -3.22 -6.26 10.06
N PRO A 50 -2.35 -5.30 10.42
CA PRO A 50 -1.75 -5.30 11.75
C PRO A 50 -2.85 -5.11 12.80
N GLU A 51 -2.71 -5.72 13.98
CA GLU A 51 -3.71 -5.64 15.06
C GLU A 51 -4.10 -4.20 15.41
N SER A 52 -3.14 -3.27 15.32
CA SER A 52 -3.34 -1.84 15.56
C SER A 52 -4.22 -1.12 14.53
N ALA A 53 -4.44 -1.71 13.36
CA ALA A 53 -5.30 -1.15 12.31
C ALA A 53 -6.75 -1.63 12.38
N VAL A 54 -7.06 -2.60 13.26
CA VAL A 54 -8.40 -3.22 13.36
C VAL A 54 -9.43 -2.26 13.97
N THR A 55 -9.00 -1.17 14.62
CA THR A 55 -9.88 -0.16 15.19
C THR A 55 -10.29 0.90 14.16
N GLY A 56 -11.40 0.66 13.43
CA GLY A 56 -12.20 1.74 12.83
C GLY A 56 -11.96 2.09 11.35
N GLY A 57 -11.24 1.28 10.57
CA GLY A 57 -11.15 1.44 9.11
C GLY A 57 -12.20 0.60 8.36
N SER A 58 -12.99 1.21 7.47
CA SER A 58 -13.83 0.46 6.52
C SER A 58 -12.95 -0.48 5.69
N LYS A 59 -13.31 -1.77 5.63
CA LYS A 59 -12.61 -2.76 4.81
C LYS A 59 -12.61 -2.30 3.34
N VAL A 60 -11.44 -2.02 2.80
CA VAL A 60 -11.23 -1.66 1.38
C VAL A 60 -11.11 -2.88 0.46
N HIS A 61 -10.92 -4.07 1.05
CA HIS A 61 -10.98 -5.34 0.35
C HIS A 61 -12.12 -6.15 0.98
N GLY A 62 -13.15 -6.41 0.15
CA GLY A 62 -14.25 -7.32 0.45
C GLY A 62 -13.92 -8.73 0.01
#